data_AF-A0A1B6NP42-F1
#
_entry.id   AF-A0A1B6NP42-F1
#
_cell.length_a   1.000
_cell.length_b   1.000
_cell.length_c   1.000
_cell.angle_alpha   90.00
_cell.angle_beta   90.00
_cell.angle_gamma   90.00
#
_symmetry.space_group_name_H-M   'P 1'
#
loop_
_entity.id
_entity.type
_entity.pdbx_description
1 polymer ?
#
loop_
_entity_poly.entity_id
_entity_poly.type
_entity_poly.pdbx_seq_one_letter_code
_entity_poly.pdbx_strand_id
1 'polypeptide(L)'
;MYKLVLIRHGESQWNLENRFTGWHDVDLTDTGVAQAKTAGQLLKDAGFTFDQAYTSVLLRAIKTLNIALEEMGQHYLPVERHWRLNERTTVL
;
A
#
# COMPACT_ATOMS: atom_id res chain seq x y z
N MET A 1 -20.85 -9.06 11.36
CA MET A 1 -20.32 -7.68 11.33
C MET A 1 -19.16 -7.65 10.35
N TYR A 2 -19.14 -6.73 9.40
CA TYR A 2 -18.05 -6.62 8.41
C TYR A 2 -16.90 -5.79 8.98
N LYS A 3 -15.66 -6.13 8.62
CA LYS A 3 -14.46 -5.37 9.01
C LYS A 3 -13.73 -4.92 7.75
N LEU A 4 -13.39 -3.64 7.69
CA LEU A 4 -12.61 -3.03 6.62
C LEU A 4 -11.33 -2.45 7.22
N VAL A 5 -10.18 -2.75 6.61
CA VAL A 5 -8.88 -2.19 6.99
C VAL A 5 -8.35 -1.38 5.81
N LEU A 6 -7.91 -0.16 6.09
CA LEU A 6 -7.34 0.75 5.09
C LEU A 6 -5.89 1.03 5.46
N ILE A 7 -4.99 0.93 4.47
CA ILE A 7 -3.57 1.23 4.62
C ILE A 7 -3.20 2.25 3.55
N ARG A 8 -2.51 3.32 3.94
CA ARG A 8 -1.87 4.26 3.01
C ARG A 8 -0.49 3.74 2.65
N HIS A 9 -0.05 3.94 1.41
CA HIS A 9 1.30 3.56 1.00
C HIS A 9 2.37 4.23 1.88
N GLY A 10 3.51 3.55 2.05
CA GLY A 10 4.68 4.13 2.72
C GLY A 10 5.28 5.31 1.95
N GLU A 11 6.26 5.98 2.53
CA GLU A 11 6.97 7.10 1.90
C GLU A 11 7.46 6.74 0.48
N SER A 12 7.18 7.61 -0.49
CA SER A 12 7.68 7.49 -1.86
C SER A 12 8.80 8.47 -2.15
N GLN A 13 9.59 8.21 -3.19
CA GLN A 13 10.71 9.08 -3.60
C GLN A 13 10.27 10.55 -3.76
N TRP A 14 9.10 10.79 -4.34
CA TRP A 14 8.58 12.15 -4.52
C TRP A 14 7.95 12.75 -3.27
N ASN A 15 7.54 11.95 -2.28
CA ASN A 15 7.19 12.50 -0.97
C ASN A 15 8.45 13.06 -0.29
N LEU A 16 9.58 12.37 -0.41
CA LEU A 16 10.86 12.86 0.11
C LEU A 16 11.30 14.16 -0.60
N GLU A 17 11.08 14.26 -1.91
CA GLU A 17 11.39 15.46 -2.71
C GLU A 17 10.34 16.59 -2.59
N ASN A 18 9.29 16.43 -1.77
CA ASN A 18 8.15 17.36 -1.68
C ASN A 18 7.50 17.70 -3.04
N ARG A 19 7.45 16.71 -3.95
CA ARG A 19 6.85 16.85 -5.28
C ARG A 19 5.45 16.27 -5.32
N PHE A 20 4.54 16.96 -6.01
CA PHE A 20 3.22 16.42 -6.30
C PHE A 20 3.33 15.19 -7.18
N THR A 21 2.90 14.04 -6.65
CA THR A 21 3.06 12.73 -7.29
C THR A 21 1.93 12.42 -8.26
N GLY A 22 0.68 12.68 -7.88
CA GLY A 22 -0.50 12.36 -8.69
C GLY A 22 -0.44 10.92 -9.24
N TRP A 23 -0.64 10.77 -10.55
CA TRP A 23 -0.56 9.48 -11.25
C TRP A 23 0.86 9.12 -11.72
N HIS A 24 1.87 9.91 -11.36
CA HIS A 24 3.24 9.53 -11.65
C HIS A 24 3.63 8.30 -10.83
N ASP A 25 4.21 7.32 -11.52
CA ASP A 25 4.45 6.00 -10.96
C ASP A 25 5.83 5.91 -10.31
N VAL A 26 5.92 6.48 -9.11
CA VAL A 26 7.15 6.51 -8.31
C VAL A 26 7.23 5.32 -7.38
N ASP A 27 8.46 4.94 -7.06
CA ASP A 27 8.75 3.87 -6.13
C ASP A 27 8.71 4.33 -4.66
N LEU A 28 8.69 3.36 -3.75
CA LEU A 28 8.88 3.58 -2.31
C LEU A 28 10.35 3.93 -2.02
N THR A 29 10.58 4.71 -0.97
CA THR A 29 11.92 4.83 -0.35
C THR A 29 12.20 3.61 0.53
N ASP A 30 13.44 3.44 0.99
CA ASP A 30 13.78 2.42 1.99
C ASP A 30 12.95 2.60 3.27
N THR A 31 12.69 3.85 3.66
CA THR A 31 11.76 4.20 4.75
C THR A 31 10.34 3.71 4.45
N GLY A 32 9.83 3.95 3.23
CA GLY A 32 8.52 3.46 2.82
C GLY A 32 8.39 1.94 2.83
N VAL A 33 9.46 1.23 2.45
CA VAL A 33 9.54 -0.23 2.55
C VAL A 33 9.50 -0.68 4.01
N ALA A 34 10.27 -0.04 4.89
CA ALA A 34 10.25 -0.34 6.33
C ALA A 34 8.87 -0.11 6.96
N GLN A 35 8.19 0.99 6.59
CA GLN A 35 6.83 1.30 7.03
C GLN A 35 5.83 0.22 6.59
N ALA A 36 5.93 -0.26 5.34
CA ALA A 36 5.07 -1.33 4.85
C ALA A 36 5.29 -2.65 5.63
N LYS A 37 6.55 -2.97 5.96
CA LYS A 37 6.87 -4.14 6.79
C LYS A 37 6.28 -4.03 8.19
N THR A 38 6.47 -2.88 8.84
CA THR A 38 5.89 -2.61 10.17
C THR A 38 4.38 -2.73 10.15
N ALA A 39 3.71 -2.21 9.12
CA ALA A 39 2.26 -2.32 8.98
C ALA A 39 1.80 -3.79 8.90
N GLY A 40 2.47 -4.62 8.10
CA GLY A 40 2.18 -6.05 8.00
C GLY A 40 2.40 -6.78 9.33
N GLN A 41 3.50 -6.51 10.02
CA GLN A 41 3.79 -7.11 11.33
C GLN A 41 2.74 -6.72 12.38
N LEU A 42 2.33 -5.45 12.45
CA LEU A 42 1.29 -4.99 13.38
C LEU A 42 -0.05 -5.68 13.13
N LEU A 43 -0.43 -5.86 11.87
CA LEU A 43 -1.67 -6.56 11.50
C LEU A 43 -1.62 -8.04 11.88
N LYS A 44 -0.47 -8.68 11.67
CA LYS A 44 -0.23 -10.06 12.08
C LYS A 44 -0.31 -10.24 13.60
N ASP A 45 0.37 -9.38 14.35
CA ASP A 45 0.42 -9.44 15.82
C ASP A 45 -0.96 -9.17 16.43
N ALA A 46 -1.77 -8.33 15.80
CA ALA A 46 -3.16 -8.09 16.18
C ALA A 46 -4.14 -9.18 15.71
N GLY A 47 -3.66 -10.24 15.05
CA GLY A 47 -4.45 -11.40 14.64
C GLY A 47 -5.40 -11.13 13.47
N PHE A 48 -5.07 -10.18 12.58
CA PHE A 48 -5.88 -9.91 11.40
C PHE A 48 -5.68 -10.96 10.31
N THR A 49 -6.79 -11.41 9.74
CA THR A 49 -6.84 -12.19 8.49
C THR A 49 -7.76 -11.49 7.50
N PHE A 50 -7.51 -11.69 6.22
CA PHE A 50 -8.29 -11.07 5.16
C PHE A 50 -8.77 -12.13 4.16
N ASP A 51 -9.88 -11.86 3.50
CA ASP A 51 -10.44 -12.73 2.46
C ASP A 51 -10.12 -12.21 1.05
N GLN A 52 -9.88 -10.89 0.93
CA GLN A 52 -9.69 -10.19 -0.33
C GLN A 52 -8.87 -8.91 -0.09
N ALA A 53 -7.99 -8.56 -1.02
CA ALA A 53 -7.25 -7.30 -1.01
C ALA A 53 -7.55 -6.46 -2.25
N TYR A 54 -7.44 -5.14 -2.09
CA TYR A 54 -7.63 -4.14 -3.13
C TYR A 54 -6.46 -3.15 -3.13
N THR A 55 -6.03 -2.71 -4.30
CA THR A 55 -5.05 -1.63 -4.42
C THR A 55 -5.27 -0.81 -5.68
N SER A 56 -4.61 0.34 -5.74
CA SER A 56 -4.54 1.17 -6.95
C SER A 56 -3.71 0.50 -8.05
N VAL A 57 -3.59 1.13 -9.21
CA VAL A 57 -2.65 0.67 -10.25
C VAL A 57 -1.24 1.28 -10.09
N LEU A 58 -0.96 1.97 -8.99
CA LEU A 58 0.31 2.66 -8.74
C LEU A 58 1.30 1.78 -7.96
N LEU A 59 2.55 1.75 -8.40
CA LEU A 59 3.64 0.92 -7.90
C LEU A 59 3.81 1.02 -6.39
N ARG A 60 3.85 2.24 -5.84
CA ARG A 60 3.97 2.49 -4.39
C ARG A 60 2.88 1.82 -3.54
N ALA A 61 1.63 1.83 -4.02
CA ALA A 61 0.52 1.19 -3.33
C ALA A 61 0.53 -0.33 -3.52
N ILE A 62 0.89 -0.81 -4.71
CA ILE A 62 1.06 -2.24 -4.99
C ILE A 62 2.17 -2.84 -4.12
N LYS A 63 3.34 -2.20 -4.05
CA LYS A 63 4.47 -2.65 -3.23
C LYS A 63 4.14 -2.63 -1.75
N THR A 64 3.51 -1.56 -1.25
CA THR A 64 3.09 -1.50 0.16
C THR A 64 2.17 -2.68 0.51
N LEU A 65 1.15 -2.93 -0.32
CA LEU A 65 0.23 -4.06 -0.10
C LEU A 65 0.98 -5.39 -0.11
N ASN A 66 1.80 -5.64 -1.12
CA ASN A 66 2.52 -6.90 -1.27
C ASN A 66 3.43 -7.17 -0.07
N ILE A 67 4.21 -6.17 0.36
CA ILE A 67 5.10 -6.28 1.53
C ILE A 67 4.28 -6.57 2.79
N ALA A 68 3.19 -5.85 3.02
CA ALA A 68 2.35 -6.07 4.19
C ALA A 68 1.75 -7.49 4.21
N LEU A 69 1.25 -7.97 3.06
CA LEU A 69 0.73 -9.34 2.94
C LEU A 69 1.81 -10.41 3.12
N GLU A 70 3.04 -10.15 2.66
CA GLU A 70 4.18 -11.04 2.86
C GLU A 70 4.52 -11.20 4.36
N GLU A 71 4.65 -10.08 5.09
CA GLU A 71 4.91 -10.12 6.55
C GLU A 71 3.80 -10.85 7.31
N MET A 72 2.55 -10.66 6.89
CA MET A 72 1.38 -11.36 7.42
C MET A 72 1.31 -12.84 7.05
N GLY A 73 2.11 -13.32 6.08
CA GLY A 73 2.03 -14.68 5.55
C GLY A 73 0.77 -14.92 4.70
N GLN A 74 0.18 -13.88 4.13
CA GLN A 74 -1.08 -13.89 3.38
C GLN A 74 -0.90 -13.47 1.90
N HIS A 75 0.26 -13.77 1.31
CA HIS A 75 0.58 -13.47 -0.10
C HIS A 75 -0.30 -14.23 -1.12
N TYR A 76 -1.03 -15.25 -0.67
CA TYR A 76 -1.94 -16.05 -1.49
C TYR A 76 -3.29 -15.38 -1.76
N LEU A 77 -3.59 -14.25 -1.09
CA LEU A 77 -4.91 -13.63 -1.22
C LEU A 77 -5.17 -13.12 -2.64
N PRO A 78 -6.42 -13.20 -3.12
CA PRO A 78 -6.81 -12.52 -4.34
C PRO A 78 -6.61 -11.01 -4.18
N VAL A 79 -5.99 -10.39 -5.18
CA VAL A 79 -5.72 -8.94 -5.22
C VAL A 79 -6.38 -8.34 -6.45
N GLU A 80 -7.34 -7.44 -6.24
CA GLU A 80 -7.93 -6.64 -7.31
C GLU A 80 -7.24 -5.27 -7.40
N ARG A 81 -6.93 -4.84 -8.62
CA ARG A 81 -6.30 -3.54 -8.90
C ARG A 81 -7.25 -2.67 -9.68
N HIS A 82 -7.47 -1.43 -9.24
CA HIS A 82 -8.39 -0.53 -9.94
C HIS A 82 -7.92 0.93 -9.93
N TRP A 83 -7.97 1.59 -11.09
CA TRP A 83 -7.50 2.99 -11.26
C TRP A 83 -8.30 4.02 -10.44
N ARG A 84 -9.56 3.71 -10.13
CA ARG A 84 -10.40 4.53 -9.21
C ARG A 84 -9.83 4.63 -7.79
N LEU A 85 -8.87 3.77 -7.43
CA LEU A 85 -8.14 3.84 -6.15
C LEU A 85 -6.83 4.63 -6.27
N ASN A 86 -6.51 5.20 -7.45
CA ASN A 86 -5.32 6.02 -7.63
C ASN A 86 -5.40 7.32 -6.83
N GLU A 87 -4.23 7.87 -6.52
CA GLU A 87 -4.07 9.21 -5.96
C GLU A 87 -4.77 10.25 -6.84
N ARG A 88 -5.23 11.35 -6.23
CA ARG A 88 -5.84 12.44 -7.01
C ARG A 88 -4.80 13.08 -7.92
N THR A 89 -5.14 13.25 -9.20
CA THR A 89 -4.40 14.15 -10.09
C THR A 89 -4.84 15.57 -9.81
N THR A 90 -3.99 16.36 -9.16
CA THR A 90 -4.17 17.81 -9.17
C THR A 90 -3.37 18.34 -10.35
N VAL A 91 -4.06 18.73 -11.43
CA VAL A 91 -3.47 19.71 -12.35
C VAL A 91 -3.53 21.02 -11.58
N LEU A 92 -2.37 21.52 -11.14
CA LEU A 92 -2.22 22.93 -10.80
C LEU A 92 -1.90 23.69 -12.09
#